data_AF-A0A2D4QZD1-F1
#
_entry.id   AF-A0A2D4QZD1-F1
#
_cell.length_a   1.000
_cell.length_b   1.000
_cell.length_c   1.000
_cell.angle_alpha   90.00
_cell.angle_beta   90.00
_cell.angle_gamma   90.00
#
_symmetry.space_group_name_H-M   'P 1'
#
loop_
_entity.id
_entity.type
_entity.pdbx_description
1 polymer ?
#
loop_
_entity_poly.entity_id
_entity_poly.type
_entity_poly.pdbx_seq_one_letter_code
_entity_poly.pdbx_strand_id
1 'polypeptide(L)' 'MNYLVPILLLVLAFAGIAVKILLKKNGEFAGTCASNNPMFQNDEGSCSFCGAKPNEQCKSD' A
#
# COMPACT_ATOMS: atom_id res chain seq x y z
N MET A 1 -27.86 5.14 16.67
CA MET A 1 -27.97 4.87 15.23
C MET A 1 -26.90 5.56 14.37
N ASN A 2 -26.07 6.48 14.90
CA ASN A 2 -25.12 7.27 14.08
C ASN A 2 -23.80 6.54 13.74
N TYR A 3 -23.55 5.37 14.32
CA TYR A 3 -22.27 4.65 14.17
C TYR A 3 -22.32 3.52 13.12
N LEU A 4 -23.49 3.17 12.60
CA LEU A 4 -23.62 2.10 11.62
C LEU A 4 -22.96 2.46 10.29
N VAL A 5 -23.09 3.72 9.85
CA VAL A 5 -22.48 4.22 8.60
C VAL A 5 -20.95 4.17 8.66
N PRO A 6 -20.27 4.74 9.69
CA PRO A 6 -18.81 4.66 9.74
C PRO A 6 -18.30 3.23 9.92
N ILE A 7 -19.00 2.38 10.69
CA ILE A 7 -18.62 0.96 10.83
C ILE A 7 -18.75 0.23 9.49
N LEU A 8 -19.84 0.45 8.75
CA LEU A 8 -20.04 -0.15 7.43
C LEU A 8 -18.94 0.25 6.45
N LEU A 9 -18.60 1.55 6.39
CA LEU A 9 -17.53 2.04 5.53
C LEU A 9 -16.17 1.45 5.89
N LEU A 10 -15.88 1.28 7.19
CA LEU A 10 -14.65 0.68 7.65
C LEU A 10 -14.55 -0.80 7.23
N VAL A 11 -15.62 -1.58 7.43
CA VAL A 11 -15.67 -2.99 6.99
C VAL A 11 -15.50 -3.10 5.48
N LEU A 12 -16.15 -2.24 4.69
CA LEU A 12 -16.01 -2.24 3.23
C LEU A 12 -14.58 -1.93 2.79
N ALA A 13 -13.89 -1.00 3.46
CA ALA A 13 -12.49 -0.69 3.15
C ALA A 13 -11.57 -1.91 3.38
N PHE A 14 -11.69 -2.57 4.53
CA PHE A 14 -10.89 -3.76 4.83
C PHE A 14 -11.23 -4.95 3.92
N ALA A 15 -12.52 -5.16 3.61
CA ALA A 15 -12.95 -6.18 2.68
C ALA A 15 -12.35 -5.96 1.28
N GLY A 16 -12.34 -4.71 0.80
CA GLY A 16 -11.73 -4.34 -0.48
C GLY A 16 -10.22 -4.62 -0.54
N ILE A 17 -9.49 -4.31 0.54
CA ILE A 17 -8.05 -4.61 0.64
C ILE A 17 -7.81 -6.12 0.62
N ALA A 18 -8.61 -6.89 1.37
CA ALA A 18 -8.48 -8.35 1.43
C ALA A 18 -8.73 -9.01 0.07
N VAL A 19 -9.80 -8.62 -0.64
CA VAL A 19 -10.11 -9.12 -1.99
C VAL A 19 -8.97 -8.79 -2.96
N LYS A 20 -8.39 -7.59 -2.88
CA LYS A 20 -7.25 -7.20 -3.73
C LYS A 20 -6.03 -8.09 -3.53
N ILE A 21 -5.76 -8.54 -2.30
CA ILE A 21 -4.65 -9.46 -1.99
C ILE A 21 -4.91 -10.83 -2.61
N LEU A 22 -6.14 -11.37 -2.48
CA LEU A 22 -6.52 -12.66 -3.06
C LEU A 22 -6.44 -12.65 -4.60
N LEU A 23 -6.75 -11.53 -5.23
CA LEU A 23 -6.69 -11.37 -6.69
C LEU A 23 -5.28 -11.08 -7.22
N LYS A 24 -4.32 -10.75 -6.35
CA LYS A 24 -2.95 -10.43 -6.77
C LYS A 24 -2.12 -11.71 -6.84
N LYS A 25 -1.35 -11.85 -7.93
CA LYS A 25 -0.43 -12.99 -8.14
C LYS A 25 0.52 -13.07 -6.94
N ASN A 26 0.60 -14.25 -6.31
CA ASN A 26 1.35 -14.54 -5.08
C ASN A 26 0.90 -13.84 -3.79
N GLY A 27 -0.26 -13.17 -3.77
CA GLY A 27 -0.76 -12.50 -2.57
C GLY A 27 0.10 -11.32 -2.09
N GLU A 28 0.97 -10.79 -2.95
CA GLU A 28 1.94 -9.76 -2.58
C GLU A 28 1.29 -8.39 -2.48
N PHE A 29 1.59 -7.62 -1.44
CA PHE A 29 1.14 -6.24 -1.32
C PHE A 29 1.85 -5.34 -2.36
N ALA A 30 1.18 -4.35 -2.95
CA ALA A 30 1.70 -3.53 -4.07
C ALA A 30 2.58 -2.36 -3.61
N GLY A 31 3.61 -2.67 -2.82
CA GLY A 31 4.49 -1.67 -2.22
C GLY A 31 3.86 -0.99 -0.99
N THR A 32 4.69 -0.36 -0.18
CA THR A 32 4.27 0.34 1.03
C THR A 32 3.85 1.78 0.73
N CYS A 33 3.14 2.43 1.65
CA CYS A 33 2.75 3.84 1.49
C CYS A 33 3.96 4.76 1.22
N ALA A 34 5.12 4.47 1.80
CA ALA A 34 6.35 5.23 1.55
C ALA A 34 6.86 5.06 0.11
N SER A 35 6.86 3.82 -0.38
CA SER A 35 7.32 3.46 -1.73
C SER A 35 6.47 4.07 -2.85
N ASN A 36 5.18 4.28 -2.62
CA ASN A 36 4.25 4.82 -3.61
C ASN A 36 4.02 6.33 -3.46
N ASN A 37 4.66 6.99 -2.48
CA ASN A 37 4.50 8.42 -2.24
C ASN A 37 5.37 9.22 -3.23
N PRO A 38 4.81 10.09 -4.09
CA PRO A 38 5.59 10.91 -5.02
C PRO A 38 6.63 11.81 -4.33
N MET A 39 6.38 12.22 -3.09
CA MET A 39 7.33 13.05 -2.34
C MET A 39 8.60 12.30 -1.92
N PHE A 40 8.55 10.96 -1.86
CA PHE A 40 9.71 10.11 -1.54
C PHE A 40 10.24 9.37 -2.78
N GLN A 41 9.85 9.76 -3.99
CA GLN A 41 10.39 9.16 -5.21
C GLN A 41 11.44 10.09 -5.83
N ASN A 42 12.55 9.51 -6.29
CA ASN A 42 13.54 10.19 -7.12
C ASN A 42 13.05 10.29 -8.58
N ASP A 43 13.78 11.02 -9.42
CA ASP A 43 13.50 11.13 -10.87
C ASP A 43 13.47 9.77 -11.59
N GLU A 44 14.15 8.76 -11.03
CA GLU A 44 14.17 7.37 -11.53
C GLU A 44 13.01 6.50 -11.01
N GLY A 45 12.10 7.05 -10.19
CA GLY A 45 10.98 6.32 -9.59
C GLY A 45 11.36 5.38 -8.44
N SER A 46 12.59 5.50 -7.91
CA SER A 46 13.07 4.79 -6.72
C SER A 46 12.85 5.61 -5.45
N CYS A 47 12.74 4.96 -4.29
CA CYS A 47 12.63 5.64 -3.01
C CYS A 47 13.85 6.53 -2.75
N SER A 48 13.66 7.82 -2.49
CA SER A 48 14.72 8.81 -2.22
C SER A 48 15.47 8.58 -0.92
N PHE A 49 14.90 7.81 0.01
CA PHE A 49 15.51 7.49 1.28
C PHE A 49 16.39 6.22 1.25
N CYS A 50 15.90 5.14 0.64
CA CYS A 50 16.59 3.84 0.66
C CYS A 50 16.96 3.29 -0.72
N GLY A 51 16.58 3.94 -1.82
CA GLY A 51 16.88 3.51 -3.19
C GLY A 51 16.15 2.21 -3.62
N ALA A 52 15.16 1.76 -2.86
CA ALA A 52 14.32 0.62 -3.25
C ALA A 52 13.36 1.01 -4.38
N LYS A 53 13.17 0.12 -5.37
CA LYS A 53 12.09 0.26 -6.35
C LYS A 53 10.73 -0.05 -5.71
N PRO A 54 9.59 0.34 -6.33
CA PRO A 54 8.29 0.17 -5.69
C PRO A 54 7.88 -1.27 -5.34
N ASN A 55 8.47 -2.26 -6.01
CA ASN A 55 8.25 -3.68 -5.76
C ASN A 55 9.39 -4.32 -4.95
N GLU A 56 10.37 -3.55 -4.48
CA GLU A 56 11.45 -4.02 -3.62
C GLU A 56 11.15 -3.69 -2.15
N GLN A 57 11.71 -4.50 -1.25
CA GLN A 57 11.69 -4.17 0.17
C GLN A 57 12.63 -2.99 0.46
N CYS A 58 12.35 -2.27 1.54
CA CYS A 58 13.21 -1.19 2.00
C CYS A 58 14.62 -1.72 2.26
N LYS A 59 15.64 -1.06 1.71
CA LYS A 59 17.05 -1.49 1.80
C LYS A 59 17.78 -0.97 3.05
N SER A 60 17.08 -0.20 3.90
CA SER A 60 17.62 0.27 5.18
C SER A 60 17.30 -0.75 6.27
N ASP A 61 18.32 -1.18 7.01
CA ASP A 61 18.16 -1.87 8.29
C ASP A 61 17.50 -0.97 9.35
#